data_AF-A0A812L4Y8-F1
#
_entry.id   AF-A0A812L4Y8-F1
#
_cell.length_a   1.000
_cell.length_b   1.000
_cell.length_c   1.000
_cell.angle_alpha   90.00
_cell.angle_beta   90.00
_cell.angle_gamma   90.00
#
_symmetry.space_group_name_H-M   'P 1'
#
loop_
_entity.id
_entity.type
_entity.pdbx_description
1 polymer ?
#
loop_
_entity_poly.entity_id
_entity_poly.type
_entity_poly.pdbx_seq_one_letter_code
_entity_poly.pdbx_strand_id
1 'polypeptide(L)'
;MAEEEGRLMKQMAAFLRHKGLRSMQSDGYALVDDLAKACHADPEDVLEAARTPGKQRFQTLNDGSRFWIRATHGHSLKSVDATKGGLYTEIKNALPLLVHAVAGDSLPIILANGISRNGKPHMLFADSDEEPVLSLGFQDSCNILVYINMAKALFAGIPFSRAPDGMVISPGITERRRRKTEKIGTIPADFILRVVNRYGANREEVWLPGRGKGQGKGKGQGPAGPGAPKQQALPLTGIPNIIAETLDGNADVVLQPMPAAAKDVQQIEAQLRQEQEHTQQRQLQQRQQMLQAQIHQIQQQQQQMQEQVRLAQLLELNQLRLQQSQLQQAQQQMMFQQQQQHHQVMQRNTPTNPPADPNQSRLAMLQEAAQEVHHLTRQLEEATAVLSTQGQGLSQSSMPAAMCGQQAFDSAQMPAMGMSRMGGTDASSRLLVEASGQA
;
A
#
# COMPACT_ATOMS: atom_id res chain seq x y z
N MET A 1 9.99 5.72 32.59
CA MET A 1 10.28 6.06 31.17
C MET A 1 9.60 5.05 30.23
N ALA A 2 10.25 4.01 29.69
CA ALA A 2 9.66 3.15 28.65
C ALA A 2 8.42 2.33 29.10
N GLU A 3 8.38 1.87 30.35
CA GLU A 3 7.20 1.15 30.90
C GLU A 3 6.00 2.07 31.15
N GLU A 4 6.25 3.31 31.57
CA GLU A 4 5.21 4.32 31.82
C GLU A 4 4.63 4.83 30.50
N GLU A 5 5.47 5.09 29.49
CA GLU A 5 5.05 5.45 28.14
C GLU A 5 4.20 4.33 27.50
N GLY A 6 4.64 3.08 27.64
CA GLY A 6 3.87 1.92 27.19
C GLY A 6 2.52 1.76 27.90
N ARG A 7 2.42 2.15 29.17
CA ARG A 7 1.16 2.16 29.94
C ARG A 7 0.22 3.26 29.44
N LEU A 8 0.74 4.47 29.22
CA LEU A 8 -0.02 5.60 28.70
C LEU A 8 -0.60 5.29 27.31
N MET A 9 0.22 4.79 26.38
CA MET A 9 -0.25 4.40 25.04
C MET A 9 -1.37 3.34 25.07
N LYS A 10 -1.30 2.38 26.00
CA LYS A 10 -2.36 1.37 26.18
C LYS A 10 -3.65 2.00 26.70
N GLN A 11 -3.56 2.93 27.66
CA GLN A 11 -4.72 3.67 28.15
C GLN A 11 -5.34 4.54 27.06
N MET A 12 -4.51 5.29 26.31
CA MET A 12 -4.95 6.09 25.17
C MET A 12 -5.70 5.23 24.15
N ALA A 13 -5.12 4.09 23.75
CA ALA A 13 -5.78 3.16 22.84
C ALA A 13 -7.11 2.62 23.40
N ALA A 14 -7.20 2.33 24.70
CA ALA A 14 -8.43 1.86 25.31
C ALA A 14 -9.55 2.90 25.24
N PHE A 15 -9.25 4.18 25.52
CA PHE A 15 -10.23 5.26 25.40
C PHE A 15 -10.61 5.54 23.95
N LEU A 16 -9.61 5.66 23.06
CA LEU A 16 -9.85 6.01 21.66
C LEU A 16 -10.54 4.89 20.87
N ARG A 17 -10.37 3.61 21.25
CA ARG A 17 -10.92 2.47 20.50
C ARG A 17 -12.16 1.86 21.12
N HIS A 18 -12.29 1.86 22.46
CA HIS A 18 -13.25 0.98 23.15
C HIS A 18 -14.14 1.69 24.17
N LYS A 19 -13.61 2.63 24.96
CA LYS A 19 -14.39 3.30 26.03
C LYS A 19 -15.11 4.55 25.53
N GLY A 20 -14.50 5.27 24.60
CA GLY A 20 -14.98 6.55 24.10
C GLY A 20 -14.69 7.70 25.07
N LEU A 21 -14.86 8.92 24.56
CA LEU A 21 -14.72 10.18 25.29
C LEU A 21 -15.92 11.07 24.97
N ARG A 22 -16.21 12.05 25.84
CA ARG A 22 -17.33 12.98 25.62
C ARG A 22 -17.13 13.84 24.37
N SER A 23 -15.90 14.26 24.08
CA SER A 23 -15.54 15.02 22.87
C SER A 23 -15.34 14.16 21.62
N MET A 24 -15.55 12.85 21.70
CA MET A 24 -15.31 11.96 20.57
C MET A 24 -16.32 12.20 19.45
N GLN A 25 -15.80 12.51 18.27
CA GLN A 25 -16.53 12.75 17.04
C GLN A 25 -16.73 11.44 16.25
N SER A 26 -17.60 11.50 15.24
CA SER A 26 -17.91 10.33 14.40
C SER A 26 -16.75 9.86 13.53
N ASP A 27 -15.76 10.72 13.26
CA ASP A 27 -14.54 10.38 12.52
C ASP A 27 -13.40 9.84 13.42
N GLY A 28 -13.68 9.67 14.72
CA GLY A 28 -12.78 9.13 15.72
C GLY A 28 -11.92 10.17 16.44
N TYR A 29 -11.92 11.44 16.03
CA TYR A 29 -11.18 12.48 16.73
C TYR A 29 -11.82 12.83 18.07
N ALA A 30 -10.98 13.02 19.09
CA ALA A 30 -11.35 13.54 20.40
C ALA A 30 -10.35 14.61 20.83
N LEU A 31 -10.76 15.48 21.76
CA LEU A 31 -9.86 16.51 22.29
C LEU A 31 -8.74 15.87 23.11
N VAL A 32 -7.50 16.34 22.90
CA VAL A 32 -6.34 15.87 23.67
C VAL A 32 -6.53 16.15 25.16
N ASP A 33 -7.08 17.30 25.53
CA ASP A 33 -7.32 17.66 26.94
C ASP A 33 -8.27 16.67 27.65
N ASP A 34 -9.30 16.19 26.95
CA ASP A 34 -10.24 15.24 27.51
C ASP A 34 -9.60 13.85 27.67
N LEU A 35 -8.78 13.45 26.69
CA LEU A 35 -8.04 12.19 26.76
C LEU A 35 -7.00 12.24 27.88
N ALA A 36 -6.27 13.35 28.02
CA ALA A 36 -5.26 13.57 29.05
C ALA A 36 -5.89 13.45 30.45
N LYS A 37 -7.02 14.12 30.68
CA LYS A 37 -7.81 13.99 31.93
C LYS A 37 -8.24 12.55 32.20
N ALA A 38 -8.69 11.82 31.17
CA ALA A 38 -9.14 10.44 31.31
C ALA A 38 -8.00 9.45 31.58
N CYS A 39 -6.80 9.73 31.06
CA CYS A 39 -5.59 8.95 31.30
C CYS A 39 -4.84 9.36 32.59
N HIS A 40 -5.22 10.48 33.22
CA HIS A 40 -4.47 11.10 34.31
C HIS A 40 -3.03 11.44 33.91
N ALA A 41 -2.85 12.05 32.73
CA ALA A 41 -1.56 12.45 32.17
C ALA A 41 -1.62 13.92 31.71
N ASP A 42 -0.47 14.54 31.46
CA ASP A 42 -0.42 15.87 30.87
C ASP A 42 -0.71 15.82 29.36
N PRO A 43 -1.37 16.85 28.78
CA PRO A 43 -1.64 16.91 27.34
C PRO A 43 -0.40 16.78 26.47
N GLU A 44 0.74 17.32 26.93
CA GLU A 44 2.01 17.24 26.20
C GLU A 44 2.53 15.80 26.15
N ASP A 45 2.45 15.05 27.26
CA ASP A 45 2.82 13.62 27.30
C ASP A 45 1.97 12.79 26.33
N VAL A 46 0.68 13.12 26.21
CA VAL A 46 -0.24 12.47 25.26
C VAL A 46 0.18 12.75 23.82
N LEU A 47 0.58 14.00 23.51
CA LEU A 47 1.06 14.39 22.19
C LEU A 47 2.42 13.77 21.86
N GLU A 48 3.32 13.69 22.83
CA GLU A 48 4.64 13.06 22.70
C GLU A 48 4.48 11.55 22.47
N ALA A 49 3.70 10.86 23.30
CA ALA A 49 3.40 9.43 23.14
C ALA A 49 2.70 9.10 21.81
N ALA A 50 1.96 10.05 21.24
CA ALA A 50 1.37 9.91 19.91
C ALA A 50 2.38 10.04 18.77
N ARG A 51 3.50 10.75 18.99
CA ARG A 51 4.59 10.96 18.03
C ARG A 51 5.67 9.88 18.10
N THR A 52 5.67 9.04 19.13
CA THR A 52 6.68 7.99 19.31
C THR A 52 6.78 7.08 18.08
N PRO A 53 7.97 6.99 17.45
CA PRO A 53 8.16 6.19 16.25
C PRO A 53 8.02 4.69 16.54
N GLY A 54 7.63 3.93 15.51
CA GLY A 54 7.58 2.46 15.54
C GLY A 54 6.19 1.86 15.62
N LYS A 55 5.17 2.59 16.11
CA LYS A 55 3.76 2.16 16.09
C LYS A 55 2.87 3.39 15.93
N GLN A 56 2.65 3.86 14.69
CA GLN A 56 1.77 4.99 14.33
C GLN A 56 0.29 4.70 14.63
N ARG A 57 -0.03 4.47 15.91
CA ARG A 57 -1.34 4.03 16.40
C ARG A 57 -2.34 5.17 16.50
N PHE A 58 -1.82 6.39 16.50
CA PHE A 58 -2.58 7.62 16.72
C PHE A 58 -2.25 8.63 15.65
N GLN A 59 -3.24 9.44 15.31
CA GLN A 59 -3.09 10.60 14.45
C GLN A 59 -3.54 11.82 15.22
N THR A 60 -2.70 12.86 15.21
CA THR A 60 -3.00 14.14 15.83
C THR A 60 -3.35 15.18 14.77
N LEU A 61 -4.17 16.15 15.13
CA LEU A 61 -4.56 17.28 14.30
C LEU A 61 -4.56 18.54 15.18
N ASN A 62 -4.05 19.65 14.65
CA ASN A 62 -4.16 20.96 15.26
C ASN A 62 -5.03 21.84 14.36
N ASP A 63 -6.15 22.33 14.88
CA ASP A 63 -7.06 23.22 14.14
C ASP A 63 -6.74 24.72 14.34
N GLY A 64 -5.61 25.02 14.99
CA GLY A 64 -5.17 26.37 15.35
C GLY A 64 -5.63 26.80 16.75
N SER A 65 -6.67 26.17 17.30
CA SER A 65 -7.20 26.45 18.63
C SER A 65 -6.93 25.32 19.63
N ARG A 66 -7.06 24.07 19.17
CA ARG A 66 -7.03 22.88 20.02
C ARG A 66 -6.34 21.73 19.31
N PHE A 67 -5.79 20.83 20.11
CA PHE A 67 -5.26 19.57 19.65
C PHE A 67 -6.31 18.47 19.72
N TRP A 68 -6.41 17.74 18.62
CA TRP A 68 -7.27 16.57 18.45
C TRP A 68 -6.43 15.34 18.22
N ILE A 69 -6.94 14.19 18.66
CA ILE A 69 -6.28 12.90 18.51
C ILE A 69 -7.31 11.80 18.20
N ARG A 70 -6.93 10.87 17.33
CA ARG A 70 -7.70 9.65 17.06
C ARG A 70 -6.81 8.43 16.97
N ALA A 71 -7.38 7.24 17.12
CA ALA A 71 -6.69 6.01 16.74
C ALA A 71 -6.74 5.83 15.21
N THR A 72 -5.68 5.29 14.62
CA THR A 72 -5.62 5.03 13.16
C THR A 72 -6.44 3.81 12.74
N HIS A 73 -6.55 2.81 13.62
CA HIS A 73 -7.35 1.61 13.41
C HIS A 73 -7.86 1.02 14.73
N GLY A 74 -8.67 -0.04 14.62
CA GLY A 74 -9.03 -0.91 15.76
C GLY A 74 -10.18 -0.41 16.64
N HIS A 75 -10.96 0.57 16.18
CA HIS A 75 -12.17 1.01 16.86
C HIS A 75 -13.16 -0.14 17.06
N SER A 76 -13.89 -0.15 18.18
CA SER A 76 -15.07 -0.99 18.39
C SER A 76 -16.28 -0.16 18.86
N LEU A 77 -16.12 1.16 18.93
CA LEU A 77 -17.15 2.11 19.31
C LEU A 77 -18.16 2.27 18.18
N LYS A 78 -19.46 2.15 18.51
CA LYS A 78 -20.54 2.38 17.55
C LYS A 78 -20.69 3.84 17.15
N SER A 79 -20.19 4.77 17.98
CA SER A 79 -20.21 6.21 17.71
C SER A 79 -19.20 6.63 16.65
N VAL A 80 -18.17 5.82 16.40
CA VAL A 80 -17.17 6.08 15.37
C VAL A 80 -17.59 5.38 14.08
N ASP A 81 -17.83 6.18 13.06
CA ASP A 81 -18.14 5.73 11.71
C ASP A 81 -16.85 5.70 10.89
N ALA A 82 -16.33 4.49 10.71
CA ALA A 82 -15.16 4.18 9.90
C ALA A 82 -15.21 4.73 8.46
N THR A 83 -16.41 5.00 7.93
CA THR A 83 -16.59 5.49 6.56
C THR A 83 -16.60 7.02 6.47
N LYS A 84 -16.67 7.73 7.60
CA LYS A 84 -16.71 9.20 7.66
C LYS A 84 -15.36 9.80 8.04
N GLY A 85 -15.14 11.05 7.62
CA GLY A 85 -13.97 11.85 8.00
C GLY A 85 -12.63 11.34 7.46
N GLY A 86 -12.66 10.65 6.31
CA GLY A 86 -11.45 10.20 5.61
C GLY A 86 -10.55 9.28 6.44
N LEU A 87 -11.13 8.54 7.41
CA LEU A 87 -10.34 7.63 8.25
C LEU A 87 -9.70 6.52 7.41
N TYR A 88 -10.43 6.02 6.40
CA TYR A 88 -9.98 4.94 5.53
C TYR A 88 -10.10 5.30 4.05
N THR A 89 -9.06 4.99 3.28
CA THR A 89 -9.04 5.17 1.83
C THR A 89 -9.32 3.85 1.13
N GLU A 90 -10.34 3.79 0.28
CA GLU A 90 -10.70 2.56 -0.44
C GLU A 90 -9.55 2.06 -1.35
N ILE A 91 -9.32 0.75 -1.36
CA ILE A 91 -8.35 0.09 -2.24
C ILE A 91 -9.12 -0.63 -3.34
N LYS A 92 -9.03 -0.11 -4.57
CA LYS A 92 -9.72 -0.67 -5.74
C LYS A 92 -8.92 -1.73 -6.49
N ASN A 93 -7.59 -1.64 -6.43
CA ASN A 93 -6.67 -2.56 -7.09
C ASN A 93 -6.01 -3.47 -6.06
N ALA A 94 -5.91 -4.75 -6.38
CA ALA A 94 -5.27 -5.72 -5.48
C ALA A 94 -3.81 -5.34 -5.24
N LEU A 95 -3.40 -5.34 -3.98
CA LEU A 95 -2.00 -5.21 -3.62
C LEU A 95 -1.27 -6.51 -3.97
N PRO A 96 0.04 -6.45 -4.27
CA PRO A 96 0.84 -7.64 -4.57
C PRO A 96 0.84 -8.66 -3.43
N LEU A 97 0.68 -8.16 -2.20
CA LEU A 97 0.75 -8.95 -0.99
C LEU A 97 -0.30 -8.46 0.02
N LEU A 98 -0.93 -9.41 0.72
CA LEU A 98 -1.84 -9.14 1.82
C LEU A 98 -1.71 -10.25 2.87
N VAL A 99 -1.36 -9.90 4.09
CA VAL A 99 -1.02 -10.85 5.16
C VAL A 99 -1.82 -10.54 6.42
N HIS A 100 -2.36 -11.59 7.03
CA HIS A 100 -2.94 -11.56 8.36
C HIS A 100 -2.07 -12.38 9.32
N ALA A 101 -1.50 -11.75 10.34
CA ALA A 101 -0.72 -12.46 11.34
C ALA A 101 -1.63 -12.94 12.49
N VAL A 102 -1.47 -14.20 12.90
CA VAL A 102 -2.31 -14.84 13.91
C VAL A 102 -1.50 -15.71 14.85
N ALA A 103 -2.04 -15.94 16.04
CA ALA A 103 -1.48 -16.89 16.99
C ALA A 103 -1.76 -18.34 16.56
N GLY A 104 -0.91 -19.27 17.00
CA GLY A 104 -0.99 -20.69 16.66
C GLY A 104 -2.39 -21.30 16.82
N ASP A 105 -3.01 -21.06 17.97
CA ASP A 105 -4.31 -21.63 18.32
C ASP A 105 -5.46 -21.13 17.45
N SER A 106 -5.27 -20.02 16.73
CA SER A 106 -6.29 -19.44 15.84
C SER A 106 -6.29 -20.10 14.46
N LEU A 107 -5.20 -20.74 14.05
CA LEU A 107 -5.06 -21.28 12.70
C LEU A 107 -6.12 -22.34 12.35
N PRO A 108 -6.40 -23.38 13.19
CA PRO A 108 -7.43 -24.37 12.86
C PRO A 108 -8.81 -23.76 12.65
N ILE A 109 -9.15 -22.70 13.41
CA ILE A 109 -10.42 -21.99 13.30
C ILE A 109 -10.50 -21.22 11.99
N ILE A 110 -9.40 -20.55 11.60
CA ILE A 110 -9.30 -19.78 10.37
C ILE A 110 -9.37 -20.70 9.14
N LEU A 111 -8.71 -21.85 9.19
CA LEU A 111 -8.78 -22.82 8.10
C LEU A 111 -10.18 -23.42 7.94
N ALA A 112 -10.91 -23.59 9.05
CA ALA A 112 -12.27 -24.13 9.01
C ALA A 112 -13.33 -23.09 8.59
N ASN A 113 -13.20 -21.84 9.06
CA ASN A 113 -14.28 -20.85 8.98
C ASN A 113 -13.91 -19.57 8.22
N GLY A 114 -12.66 -19.43 7.79
CA GLY A 114 -12.11 -18.18 7.29
C GLY A 114 -11.71 -17.20 8.40
N ILE A 115 -11.20 -16.05 7.98
CA ILE A 115 -10.84 -14.95 8.89
C ILE A 115 -12.10 -14.17 9.23
N SER A 116 -12.32 -13.92 10.51
CA SER A 116 -13.50 -13.21 11.01
C SER A 116 -13.08 -11.92 11.72
N ARG A 117 -13.90 -10.88 11.59
CA ARG A 117 -13.72 -9.62 12.35
C ARG A 117 -13.89 -9.80 13.86
N ASN A 118 -14.42 -10.94 14.33
CA ASN A 118 -14.55 -11.30 15.76
C ASN A 118 -15.21 -10.19 16.59
N GLY A 119 -16.32 -9.65 16.07
CA GLY A 119 -17.07 -8.57 16.72
C GLY A 119 -16.47 -7.16 16.56
N LYS A 120 -15.26 -7.04 16.01
CA LYS A 120 -14.68 -5.76 15.60
C LYS A 120 -15.33 -5.27 14.30
N PRO A 121 -15.28 -3.97 13.98
CA PRO A 121 -15.74 -3.44 12.71
C PRO A 121 -14.98 -4.02 11.51
N HIS A 122 -13.65 -4.14 11.63
CA HIS A 122 -12.78 -4.61 10.55
C HIS A 122 -11.72 -5.61 11.05
N MET A 123 -11.31 -6.49 10.14
CA MET A 123 -10.07 -7.27 10.22
C MET A 123 -8.89 -6.41 9.78
N LEU A 124 -7.69 -6.72 10.28
CA LEU A 124 -6.46 -5.98 10.03
C LEU A 124 -5.47 -6.85 9.25
N PHE A 125 -4.77 -6.27 8.28
CA PHE A 125 -3.84 -6.92 7.37
C PHE A 125 -2.64 -6.01 7.10
N ALA A 126 -1.47 -6.60 6.84
CA ALA A 126 -0.30 -5.91 6.33
C ALA A 126 -0.14 -6.17 4.83
N ASP A 127 0.45 -5.21 4.12
CA ASP A 127 0.85 -5.34 2.71
C ASP A 127 2.32 -5.78 2.54
N SER A 128 2.98 -6.09 3.66
CA SER A 128 4.33 -6.62 3.75
C SER A 128 4.36 -7.72 4.81
N ASP A 129 5.17 -8.74 4.61
CA ASP A 129 5.52 -9.70 5.65
C ASP A 129 6.78 -9.28 6.43
N GLU A 130 7.39 -8.12 6.18
CA GLU A 130 8.53 -7.67 6.96
C GLU A 130 8.15 -7.27 8.41
N GLU A 131 9.00 -7.60 9.38
CA GLU A 131 8.76 -7.36 10.82
C GLU A 131 8.44 -5.88 11.19
N PRO A 132 9.09 -4.86 10.60
CA PRO A 132 8.75 -3.47 10.88
C PRO A 132 7.28 -3.14 10.55
N VAL A 133 6.69 -3.76 9.53
CA VAL A 133 5.30 -3.53 9.14
C VAL A 133 4.35 -4.38 9.99
N LEU A 134 4.69 -5.65 10.23
CA LEU A 134 3.84 -6.53 11.03
C LEU A 134 3.68 -6.02 12.47
N SER A 135 4.74 -5.48 13.08
CA SER A 135 4.73 -4.95 14.45
C SER A 135 3.84 -3.71 14.65
N LEU A 136 3.39 -3.05 13.57
CA LEU A 136 2.44 -1.94 13.63
C LEU A 136 1.04 -2.39 14.10
N GLY A 137 0.61 -3.57 13.62
CA GLY A 137 -0.75 -4.05 13.80
C GLY A 137 -0.90 -5.36 14.56
N PHE A 138 0.15 -6.17 14.63
CA PHE A 138 0.11 -7.51 15.21
C PHE A 138 0.96 -7.60 16.49
N GLN A 139 0.62 -8.57 17.34
CA GLN A 139 1.38 -8.85 18.55
C GLN A 139 2.55 -9.80 18.21
N ASP A 140 3.61 -9.75 19.00
CA ASP A 140 4.80 -10.61 18.83
C ASP A 140 4.49 -12.11 18.97
N SER A 141 3.32 -12.47 19.53
CA SER A 141 2.83 -13.85 19.59
C SER A 141 2.15 -14.33 18.29
N CYS A 142 1.84 -13.41 17.37
CA CYS A 142 1.15 -13.68 16.12
C CYS A 142 2.12 -14.15 15.03
N ASN A 143 2.67 -15.34 15.24
CA ASN A 143 3.79 -15.88 14.48
C ASN A 143 3.39 -16.66 13.21
N ILE A 144 2.09 -16.81 12.95
CA ILE A 144 1.58 -17.47 11.76
C ILE A 144 1.06 -16.43 10.79
N LEU A 145 1.62 -16.39 9.59
CA LEU A 145 1.23 -15.49 8.52
C LEU A 145 0.26 -16.17 7.56
N VAL A 146 -0.94 -15.63 7.44
CA VAL A 146 -1.97 -16.10 6.51
C VAL A 146 -2.01 -15.13 5.32
N TYR A 147 -1.59 -15.61 4.16
CA TYR A 147 -1.54 -14.83 2.92
C TYR A 147 -2.88 -14.89 2.21
N ILE A 148 -3.41 -13.76 1.77
CA ILE A 148 -4.75 -13.64 1.21
C ILE A 148 -4.69 -13.27 -0.27
N ASN A 149 -5.51 -13.94 -1.07
CA ASN A 149 -5.75 -13.61 -2.47
C ASN A 149 -6.67 -12.39 -2.54
N MET A 150 -6.08 -11.20 -2.37
CA MET A 150 -6.80 -9.93 -2.39
C MET A 150 -7.54 -9.71 -3.71
N ALA A 151 -6.94 -10.07 -4.86
CA ALA A 151 -7.58 -9.95 -6.17
C ALA A 151 -8.87 -10.77 -6.26
N LYS A 152 -8.82 -12.04 -5.83
CA LYS A 152 -10.00 -12.91 -5.79
C LYS A 152 -11.05 -12.36 -4.82
N ALA A 153 -10.65 -11.83 -3.67
CA ALA A 153 -11.55 -11.26 -2.68
C ALA A 153 -12.25 -9.98 -3.17
N LEU A 154 -11.49 -9.05 -3.78
CA LEU A 154 -12.02 -7.84 -4.41
C LEU A 154 -13.01 -8.20 -5.53
N PHE A 155 -12.65 -9.14 -6.39
CA PHE A 155 -13.55 -9.62 -7.46
C PHE A 155 -14.85 -10.24 -6.91
N ALA A 156 -14.77 -10.90 -5.75
CA ALA A 156 -15.95 -11.41 -5.05
C ALA A 156 -16.77 -10.31 -4.36
N GLY A 157 -16.36 -9.04 -4.42
CA GLY A 157 -17.03 -7.90 -3.78
C GLY A 157 -16.75 -7.78 -2.28
N ILE A 158 -15.60 -8.26 -1.80
CA ILE A 158 -15.13 -8.02 -0.44
C ILE A 158 -14.29 -6.73 -0.45
N PRO A 159 -14.72 -5.65 0.21
CA PRO A 159 -14.01 -4.37 0.16
C PRO A 159 -12.78 -4.37 1.06
N PHE A 160 -11.78 -3.59 0.67
CA PHE A 160 -10.57 -3.32 1.45
C PHE A 160 -10.27 -1.82 1.44
N SER A 161 -9.71 -1.34 2.55
CA SER A 161 -9.29 0.05 2.68
C SER A 161 -7.94 0.17 3.37
N ARG A 162 -7.26 1.28 3.15
CA ARG A 162 -5.99 1.66 3.78
C ARG A 162 -6.28 2.55 4.98
N ALA A 163 -5.70 2.22 6.12
CA ALA A 163 -5.68 3.05 7.31
C ALA A 163 -4.52 4.07 7.28
N PRO A 164 -4.57 5.15 8.08
CA PRO A 164 -3.57 6.22 8.02
C PRO A 164 -2.15 5.75 8.38
N ASP A 165 -2.04 4.66 9.13
CA ASP A 165 -0.77 4.04 9.54
C ASP A 165 -0.23 3.04 8.51
N GLY A 166 -0.87 2.94 7.33
CA GLY A 166 -0.47 2.02 6.27
C GLY A 166 -1.05 0.61 6.41
N MET A 167 -1.76 0.29 7.51
CA MET A 167 -2.39 -1.02 7.62
C MET A 167 -3.56 -1.13 6.63
N VAL A 168 -3.78 -2.35 6.14
CA VAL A 168 -4.95 -2.67 5.31
C VAL A 168 -6.04 -3.24 6.20
N ILE A 169 -7.28 -2.85 5.96
CA ILE A 169 -8.43 -3.32 6.72
C ILE A 169 -9.53 -3.84 5.79
N SER A 170 -10.36 -4.74 6.32
CA SER A 170 -11.57 -5.18 5.62
C SER A 170 -12.69 -5.46 6.60
N PRO A 171 -13.93 -5.02 6.33
CA PRO A 171 -15.10 -5.49 7.06
C PRO A 171 -15.44 -6.96 6.75
N GLY A 172 -14.81 -7.57 5.73
CA GLY A 172 -15.19 -8.87 5.19
C GLY A 172 -16.42 -8.78 4.31
N ILE A 173 -17.10 -9.90 4.13
CA ILE A 173 -18.39 -9.94 3.43
C ILE A 173 -19.38 -9.00 4.13
N THR A 174 -19.89 -8.00 3.41
CA THR A 174 -20.86 -7.02 3.92
C THR A 174 -22.31 -7.40 3.64
N GLU A 175 -22.55 -8.18 2.59
CA GLU A 175 -23.88 -8.58 2.12
C GLU A 175 -24.14 -10.08 2.32
N ARG A 176 -25.41 -10.44 2.45
CA ARG A 176 -25.81 -11.84 2.62
C ARG A 176 -25.60 -12.59 1.31
N ARG A 177 -24.77 -13.64 1.33
CA ARG A 177 -24.50 -14.50 0.17
C ARG A 177 -25.31 -15.80 0.23
N ARG A 178 -25.41 -16.51 -0.90
CA ARG A 178 -26.20 -17.75 -1.06
C ARG A 178 -25.64 -18.94 -0.30
N ARG A 179 -24.31 -18.99 -0.09
CA ARG A 179 -23.66 -20.13 0.56
C ARG A 179 -23.69 -19.98 2.08
N LYS A 180 -24.03 -21.07 2.78
CA LYS A 180 -24.06 -21.12 4.26
C LYS A 180 -22.70 -20.85 4.91
N THR A 181 -21.61 -21.08 4.17
CA THR A 181 -20.22 -20.84 4.61
C THR A 181 -19.79 -19.39 4.47
N GLU A 182 -20.53 -18.55 3.73
CA GLU A 182 -20.20 -17.16 3.47
C GLU A 182 -20.93 -16.24 4.48
N LYS A 183 -20.33 -16.12 5.66
CA LYS A 183 -20.89 -15.34 6.77
C LYS A 183 -20.50 -13.87 6.67
N ILE A 184 -21.44 -12.98 6.98
CA ILE A 184 -21.17 -11.54 7.08
C ILE A 184 -20.04 -11.30 8.10
N GLY A 185 -19.10 -10.42 7.76
CA GLY A 185 -17.97 -10.10 8.61
C GLY A 185 -16.79 -11.06 8.49
N THR A 186 -16.75 -11.90 7.46
CA THR A 186 -15.70 -12.90 7.26
C THR A 186 -15.05 -12.82 5.87
N ILE A 187 -13.80 -13.25 5.78
CA ILE A 187 -13.11 -13.63 4.54
C ILE A 187 -13.00 -15.16 4.53
N PRO A 188 -13.74 -15.86 3.66
CA PRO A 188 -13.71 -17.32 3.58
C PRO A 188 -12.30 -17.90 3.38
N ALA A 189 -12.09 -19.13 3.87
CA ALA A 189 -10.81 -19.84 3.74
C ALA A 189 -10.38 -20.05 2.27
N ASP A 190 -11.34 -20.08 1.33
CA ASP A 190 -11.09 -20.18 -0.11
C ASP A 190 -10.28 -19.01 -0.70
N PHE A 191 -10.12 -17.91 0.04
CA PHE A 191 -9.29 -16.77 -0.34
C PHE A 191 -7.88 -16.85 0.24
N ILE A 192 -7.56 -17.82 1.09
CA ILE A 192 -6.21 -18.01 1.63
C ILE A 192 -5.32 -18.59 0.51
N LEU A 193 -4.21 -17.93 0.22
CA LEU A 193 -3.20 -18.41 -0.73
C LEU A 193 -2.30 -19.45 -0.09
N ARG A 194 -1.77 -19.09 1.07
CA ARG A 194 -0.86 -19.93 1.84
C ARG A 194 -0.81 -19.49 3.30
N VAL A 195 -0.30 -20.37 4.14
CA VAL A 195 0.04 -20.09 5.54
C VAL A 195 1.53 -20.32 5.74
N VAL A 196 2.19 -19.49 6.53
CA VAL A 196 3.62 -19.64 6.87
C VAL A 196 3.78 -19.49 8.38
N ASN A 197 4.42 -20.47 9.03
CA ASN A 197 4.81 -20.36 10.42
C ASN A 197 6.23 -19.77 10.55
N ARG A 198 6.38 -18.69 11.32
CA ARG A 198 7.68 -18.01 11.58
C ARG A 198 8.47 -18.60 12.74
N TYR A 199 7.86 -19.40 13.62
CA TYR A 199 8.50 -19.95 14.82
C TYR A 199 8.28 -21.47 14.96
N GLY A 200 9.37 -22.21 15.20
CA GLY A 200 9.37 -23.67 15.40
C GLY A 200 10.42 -24.39 14.54
N ALA A 201 10.67 -25.67 14.82
CA ALA A 201 11.63 -26.52 14.09
C ALA A 201 11.27 -26.71 12.60
N ASN A 202 9.99 -26.50 12.24
CA ASN A 202 9.49 -26.51 10.87
C ASN A 202 9.23 -25.09 10.38
N ARG A 203 10.32 -24.33 10.15
CA ARG A 203 10.22 -23.10 9.36
C ARG A 203 9.68 -23.48 7.98
N GLU A 204 8.61 -22.82 7.53
CA GLU A 204 7.99 -23.01 6.20
C GLU A 204 7.01 -24.19 6.03
N GLU A 205 6.20 -24.53 7.03
CA GLU A 205 4.97 -25.30 6.73
C GLU A 205 4.02 -24.44 5.88
N VAL A 206 4.10 -24.61 4.56
CA VAL A 206 3.22 -23.98 3.58
C VAL A 206 1.97 -24.83 3.43
N TRP A 207 0.88 -24.42 4.09
CA TRP A 207 -0.44 -24.98 3.77
C TRP A 207 -0.97 -24.32 2.50
N LEU A 208 -1.26 -25.12 1.47
CA LEU A 208 -1.97 -24.69 0.26
C LEU A 208 -3.40 -25.29 0.28
N PRO A 209 -4.46 -24.48 0.09
CA PRO A 209 -5.80 -25.03 -0.06
C PRO A 209 -5.85 -25.93 -1.30
N GLY A 210 -6.07 -27.24 -1.10
CA GLY A 210 -6.38 -28.18 -2.19
C GLY A 210 -5.59 -29.49 -2.29
N ARG A 211 -4.66 -29.82 -1.38
CA ARG A 211 -4.05 -31.16 -1.34
C ARG A 211 -3.97 -31.71 0.09
N GLY A 212 -5.05 -32.36 0.53
CA GLY A 212 -5.04 -33.14 1.76
C GLY A 212 -6.11 -34.21 1.68
N LYS A 213 -5.69 -35.47 1.48
CA LYS A 213 -6.54 -36.65 1.67
C LYS A 213 -7.20 -36.54 3.05
N GLY A 214 -8.51 -36.74 3.10
CA GLY A 214 -9.29 -36.66 4.32
C GLY A 214 -8.77 -37.64 5.37
N GLN A 215 -8.22 -37.10 6.46
CA GLN A 215 -8.25 -37.80 7.74
C GLN A 215 -9.60 -37.50 8.39
N GLY A 216 -10.58 -38.35 8.09
CA GLY A 216 -11.82 -38.41 8.83
C GLY A 216 -11.55 -38.97 10.23
N LYS A 217 -11.69 -38.13 11.26
CA LYS A 217 -11.86 -38.58 12.64
C LYS A 217 -13.25 -39.21 12.76
N GLY A 218 -13.27 -40.47 13.18
CA GLY A 218 -14.47 -41.28 13.31
C GLY A 218 -15.47 -40.78 14.35
N LYS A 219 -16.72 -41.19 14.16
CA LYS A 219 -17.73 -41.43 15.19
C LYS A 219 -18.71 -42.50 14.70
N GLY A 220 -19.03 -43.45 15.55
CA GLY A 220 -20.24 -44.28 15.46
C GLY A 220 -20.02 -45.78 15.28
N GLN A 221 -19.99 -46.51 16.40
CA GLN A 221 -20.23 -47.96 16.45
C GLN A 221 -21.75 -48.21 16.59
N GLY A 222 -22.28 -49.19 15.85
CA GLY A 222 -23.60 -49.80 16.03
C GLY A 222 -24.13 -50.45 14.72
N PRO A 223 -24.57 -51.72 14.68
CA PRO A 223 -24.28 -52.60 13.54
C PRO A 223 -25.46 -53.07 12.67
N ALA A 224 -25.08 -53.69 11.54
CA ALA A 224 -25.68 -54.84 10.84
C ALA A 224 -26.64 -54.60 9.64
N GLY A 225 -26.24 -55.17 8.48
CA GLY A 225 -27.09 -55.43 7.31
C GLY A 225 -26.26 -55.64 6.02
N PRO A 226 -26.40 -56.75 5.26
CA PRO A 226 -25.32 -57.31 4.43
C PRO A 226 -25.38 -56.95 2.93
N GLY A 227 -24.23 -57.08 2.25
CA GLY A 227 -24.20 -57.44 0.82
C GLY A 227 -23.40 -56.50 -0.09
N ALA A 228 -22.08 -56.70 -0.16
CA ALA A 228 -21.29 -56.32 -1.34
C ALA A 228 -20.23 -57.42 -1.62
N PRO A 229 -20.05 -57.84 -2.88
CA PRO A 229 -19.13 -58.91 -3.23
C PRO A 229 -17.66 -58.45 -3.20
N LYS A 230 -16.81 -59.37 -2.74
CA LYS A 230 -15.36 -59.26 -2.63
C LYS A 230 -14.70 -59.25 -4.02
N GLN A 231 -13.78 -58.32 -4.26
CA GLN A 231 -12.69 -58.52 -5.23
C GLN A 231 -11.35 -58.57 -4.49
N GLN A 232 -10.54 -59.50 -4.96
CA GLN A 232 -9.41 -60.14 -4.29
C GLN A 232 -8.17 -59.25 -4.30
N ALA A 233 -7.48 -59.18 -3.17
CA ALA A 233 -6.07 -58.81 -3.10
C ALA A 233 -5.24 -60.10 -3.03
N LEU A 234 -4.20 -60.16 -3.86
CA LEU A 234 -3.23 -61.27 -3.93
C LEU A 234 -2.31 -61.30 -2.69
N PRO A 235 -1.78 -62.48 -2.31
CA PRO A 235 -1.21 -62.71 -0.97
C PRO A 235 0.26 -62.32 -0.86
N LEU A 236 0.62 -61.68 0.26
CA LEU A 236 1.99 -61.64 0.77
C LEU A 236 2.23 -62.91 1.59
N THR A 237 2.79 -63.93 0.94
CA THR A 237 3.35 -65.12 1.60
C THR A 237 4.76 -64.81 2.12
N GLY A 238 5.05 -65.18 3.37
CA GLY A 238 6.42 -65.47 3.79
C GLY A 238 6.91 -64.80 5.08
N ILE A 239 6.25 -65.04 6.22
CA ILE A 239 6.94 -65.01 7.52
C ILE A 239 6.46 -66.25 8.30
N PRO A 240 7.30 -67.27 8.52
CA PRO A 240 6.92 -68.37 9.39
C PRO A 240 6.90 -67.89 10.83
N ASN A 241 5.76 -68.11 11.46
CA ASN A 241 5.53 -68.06 12.89
C ASN A 241 6.19 -69.31 13.51
N ILE A 242 7.14 -69.15 14.43
CA ILE A 242 7.60 -70.26 15.28
C ILE A 242 7.43 -69.84 16.73
N ILE A 243 6.56 -70.61 17.39
CA ILE A 243 6.22 -70.58 18.81
C ILE A 243 7.40 -71.15 19.62
N ALA A 244 7.43 -70.72 20.88
CA ALA A 244 8.22 -71.15 22.02
C ALA A 244 8.51 -72.66 22.18
N GLU A 245 9.46 -72.89 23.10
CA GLU A 245 9.90 -74.14 23.75
C GLU A 245 11.13 -74.82 23.14
N THR A 246 12.31 -74.57 23.72
CA THR A 246 13.00 -75.57 24.55
C THR A 246 14.19 -74.97 25.31
N LEU A 247 14.48 -75.62 26.42
CA LEU A 247 15.50 -75.34 27.42
C LEU A 247 16.95 -75.48 26.93
N ASP A 248 17.85 -74.99 27.78
CA ASP A 248 19.26 -75.40 27.97
C ASP A 248 20.36 -74.64 27.23
N GLY A 249 21.16 -73.93 28.05
CA GLY A 249 22.61 -74.07 28.07
C GLY A 249 23.44 -73.28 27.05
N ASN A 250 24.14 -72.26 27.56
CA ASN A 250 25.46 -71.78 27.13
C ASN A 250 25.80 -71.84 25.62
N ALA A 251 25.76 -70.68 24.95
CA ALA A 251 26.74 -70.34 23.92
C ALA A 251 26.79 -68.81 23.70
N ASP A 252 27.95 -68.22 23.98
CA ASP A 252 28.34 -66.92 23.45
C ASP A 252 28.24 -66.94 21.91
N VAL A 253 27.29 -66.20 21.34
CA VAL A 253 27.27 -65.89 19.90
C VAL A 253 27.65 -64.43 19.74
N VAL A 254 28.93 -64.21 19.47
CA VAL A 254 29.47 -62.95 18.98
C VAL A 254 28.86 -62.69 17.59
N LEU A 255 27.93 -61.73 17.51
CA LEU A 255 27.44 -61.18 16.25
C LEU A 255 28.58 -60.45 15.55
N GLN A 256 29.19 -61.06 14.53
CA GLN A 256 30.07 -60.34 13.61
C GLN A 256 29.21 -59.49 12.65
N PRO A 257 29.51 -58.18 12.50
CA PRO A 257 28.80 -57.33 11.55
C PRO A 257 29.17 -57.71 10.11
N MET A 258 28.17 -58.03 9.29
CA MET A 258 28.32 -58.34 7.86
C MET A 258 28.63 -57.05 7.07
N PRO A 259 29.86 -56.84 6.55
CA PRO A 259 30.28 -55.56 5.96
C PRO A 259 29.74 -55.31 4.54
N ALA A 260 29.15 -56.33 3.89
CA ALA A 260 28.63 -56.22 2.52
C ALA A 260 27.29 -55.46 2.46
N ALA A 261 26.34 -55.78 3.34
CA ALA A 261 25.02 -55.14 3.38
C ALA A 261 25.08 -53.64 3.76
N ALA A 262 26.09 -53.23 4.54
CA ALA A 262 26.29 -51.83 4.91
C ALA A 262 26.74 -50.95 3.73
N LYS A 263 27.50 -51.51 2.77
CA LYS A 263 27.94 -50.79 1.57
C LYS A 263 26.78 -50.54 0.61
N ASP A 264 25.86 -51.49 0.49
CA ASP A 264 24.69 -51.37 -0.38
C ASP A 264 23.70 -50.32 0.14
N VAL A 265 23.48 -50.24 1.46
CA VAL A 265 22.66 -49.19 2.08
C VAL A 265 23.27 -47.80 1.89
N GLN A 266 24.59 -47.67 2.08
CA GLN A 266 25.28 -46.40 1.85
C GLN A 266 25.23 -45.94 0.38
N GLN A 267 25.31 -46.88 -0.58
CA GLN A 267 25.16 -46.57 -2.00
C GLN A 267 23.73 -46.12 -2.34
N ILE A 268 22.71 -46.78 -1.80
CA ILE A 268 21.31 -46.40 -2.02
C ILE A 268 21.01 -45.02 -1.43
N GLU A 269 21.49 -44.71 -0.22
CA GLU A 269 21.34 -43.39 0.38
C GLU A 269 22.08 -42.29 -0.39
N ALA A 270 23.25 -42.60 -0.95
CA ALA A 270 24.00 -41.66 -1.77
C ALA A 270 23.28 -41.38 -3.10
N GLN A 271 22.72 -42.40 -3.75
CA GLN A 271 21.92 -42.24 -4.96
C GLN A 271 20.65 -41.42 -4.70
N LEU A 272 19.96 -41.68 -3.59
CA LEU A 272 18.77 -40.91 -3.21
C LEU A 272 19.09 -39.43 -2.96
N ARG A 273 20.22 -39.14 -2.31
CA ARG A 273 20.69 -37.76 -2.09
C ARG A 273 20.99 -37.05 -3.42
N GLN A 274 21.69 -37.71 -4.33
CA GLN A 274 21.98 -37.14 -5.65
C GLN A 274 20.70 -36.87 -6.46
N GLU A 275 19.71 -37.77 -6.40
CA GLU A 275 18.44 -37.57 -7.10
C GLU A 275 17.61 -36.42 -6.51
N GLN A 276 17.65 -36.27 -5.18
CA GLN A 276 17.03 -35.12 -4.49
C GLN A 276 17.71 -33.80 -4.87
N GLU A 277 19.04 -33.75 -4.88
CA GLU A 277 19.81 -32.57 -5.28
C GLU A 277 19.54 -32.17 -6.73
N HIS A 278 19.54 -33.13 -7.66
CA HIS A 278 19.19 -32.88 -9.06
C HIS A 278 17.76 -32.37 -9.22
N THR A 279 16.82 -32.90 -8.43
CA THR A 279 15.43 -32.46 -8.47
C THR A 279 15.28 -31.03 -7.92
N GLN A 280 15.97 -30.70 -6.84
CA GLN A 280 16.02 -29.33 -6.30
C GLN A 280 16.67 -28.36 -7.29
N GLN A 281 17.78 -28.73 -7.92
CA GLN A 281 18.44 -27.90 -8.94
C GLN A 281 17.53 -27.64 -10.14
N ARG A 282 16.80 -28.66 -10.64
CA ARG A 282 15.82 -28.48 -11.72
C ARG A 282 14.69 -27.53 -11.33
N GLN A 283 14.19 -27.63 -10.10
CA GLN A 283 13.15 -26.72 -9.59
C GLN A 283 13.66 -25.28 -9.46
N LEU A 284 14.89 -25.10 -8.95
CA LEU A 284 15.53 -23.78 -8.85
C LEU A 284 15.74 -23.17 -10.24
N GLN A 285 16.20 -23.95 -11.21
CA GLN A 285 16.41 -23.49 -12.58
C GLN A 285 15.09 -23.09 -13.26
N GLN A 286 14.03 -23.89 -13.09
CA GLN A 286 12.69 -23.54 -13.58
C GLN A 286 12.16 -22.25 -12.93
N ARG A 287 12.38 -22.09 -11.62
CA ARG A 287 11.99 -20.86 -10.90
C ARG A 287 12.77 -19.64 -11.40
N GLN A 288 14.08 -19.78 -11.63
CA GLN A 288 14.88 -18.70 -12.21
C GLN A 288 14.41 -18.30 -13.61
N GLN A 289 14.12 -19.28 -14.48
CA GLN A 289 13.59 -19.01 -15.82
C GLN A 289 12.23 -18.30 -15.77
N MET A 290 11.34 -18.73 -14.88
CA MET A 290 10.04 -18.06 -14.69
C MET A 290 10.20 -16.62 -14.20
N LEU A 291 11.09 -16.38 -13.23
CA LEU A 291 11.38 -15.04 -12.73
C LEU A 291 12.00 -14.15 -13.82
N GLN A 292 12.92 -14.69 -14.63
CA GLN A 292 13.49 -13.95 -15.76
C GLN A 292 12.42 -13.58 -16.79
N ALA A 293 11.50 -14.49 -17.10
CA ALA A 293 10.37 -14.21 -18.00
C ALA A 293 9.44 -13.11 -17.43
N GLN A 294 9.16 -13.14 -16.12
CA GLN A 294 8.36 -12.09 -15.46
C GLN A 294 9.05 -10.73 -15.49
N ILE A 295 10.36 -10.68 -15.20
CA ILE A 295 11.14 -9.44 -15.28
C ILE A 295 11.09 -8.87 -16.70
N HIS A 296 11.27 -9.72 -17.71
CA HIS A 296 11.19 -9.29 -19.10
C HIS A 296 9.80 -8.74 -19.46
N GLN A 297 8.73 -9.37 -18.99
CA GLN A 297 7.37 -8.89 -19.22
C GLN A 297 7.13 -7.53 -18.54
N ILE A 298 7.61 -7.33 -17.32
CA ILE A 298 7.51 -6.05 -16.62
C ILE A 298 8.29 -4.97 -17.37
N GLN A 299 9.48 -5.27 -17.85
CA GLN A 299 10.29 -4.32 -18.65
C GLN A 299 9.58 -3.91 -19.94
N GLN A 300 8.97 -4.86 -20.66
CA GLN A 300 8.17 -4.56 -21.85
C GLN A 300 6.97 -3.66 -21.54
N GLN A 301 6.25 -3.95 -20.45
CA GLN A 301 5.12 -3.11 -20.02
C GLN A 301 5.57 -1.68 -19.67
N GLN A 302 6.71 -1.54 -18.99
CA GLN A 302 7.28 -0.23 -18.68
C GLN A 302 7.66 0.56 -19.94
N GLN A 303 8.27 -0.10 -20.94
CA GLN A 303 8.59 0.54 -22.22
C GLN A 303 7.34 1.01 -22.95
N GLN A 304 6.30 0.17 -23.03
CA GLN A 304 5.03 0.54 -23.63
C GLN A 304 4.37 1.74 -22.93
N MET A 305 4.40 1.76 -21.60
CA MET A 305 3.87 2.87 -20.82
C MET A 305 4.66 4.17 -21.07
N GLN A 306 5.98 4.10 -21.14
CA GLN A 306 6.83 5.26 -21.46
C GLN A 306 6.54 5.80 -22.86
N GLU A 307 6.34 4.92 -23.86
CA GLU A 307 5.95 5.33 -25.21
C GLU A 307 4.57 5.99 -25.24
N GLN A 308 3.60 5.47 -24.49
CA GLN A 308 2.27 6.08 -24.39
C GLN A 308 2.34 7.49 -23.78
N VAL A 309 3.10 7.67 -22.70
CA VAL A 309 3.29 9.00 -22.08
C VAL A 309 3.96 9.95 -23.06
N ARG A 310 4.99 9.50 -23.79
CA ARG A 310 5.67 10.31 -24.81
C ARG A 310 4.72 10.74 -25.94
N LEU A 311 3.86 9.83 -26.42
CA LEU A 311 2.87 10.14 -27.45
C LEU A 311 1.81 11.13 -26.95
N ALA A 312 1.35 10.99 -25.72
CA ALA A 312 0.39 11.92 -25.10
C ALA A 312 0.98 13.33 -25.00
N GLN A 313 2.24 13.46 -24.54
CA GLN A 313 2.95 14.74 -24.48
C GLN A 313 3.12 15.40 -25.86
N LEU A 314 3.43 14.60 -26.90
CA LEU A 314 3.54 15.12 -28.26
C LEU A 314 2.19 15.61 -28.80
N LEU A 315 1.09 14.90 -28.48
CA LEU A 315 -0.25 15.31 -28.86
C LEU A 315 -0.64 16.63 -28.21
N GLU A 316 -0.37 16.78 -26.90
CA GLU A 316 -0.62 18.01 -26.15
C GLU A 316 0.19 19.20 -26.71
N LEU A 317 1.48 18.98 -27.00
CA LEU A 317 2.34 20.00 -27.61
C LEU A 317 1.84 20.44 -29.00
N ASN A 318 1.29 19.50 -29.79
CA ASN A 318 0.71 19.82 -31.09
C ASN A 318 -0.62 20.61 -30.95
N GLN A 319 -1.46 20.26 -29.97
CA GLN A 319 -2.66 21.03 -29.67
C GLN A 319 -2.33 22.46 -29.24
N LEU A 320 -1.31 22.65 -28.40
CA LEU A 320 -0.88 23.97 -27.97
C LEU A 320 -0.36 24.82 -29.13
N ARG A 321 0.45 24.21 -30.03
CA ARG A 321 0.90 24.88 -31.25
C ARG A 321 -0.26 25.29 -32.16
N LEU A 322 -1.27 24.45 -32.29
CA LEU A 322 -2.47 24.76 -33.06
C LEU A 322 -3.24 25.94 -32.45
N GLN A 323 -3.45 25.93 -31.13
CA GLN A 323 -4.11 27.04 -30.42
C GLN A 323 -3.33 28.35 -30.57
N GLN A 324 -2.01 28.32 -30.46
CA GLN A 324 -1.17 29.50 -30.65
C GLN A 324 -1.28 30.05 -32.08
N SER A 325 -1.31 29.18 -33.09
CA SER A 325 -1.50 29.59 -34.48
C SER A 325 -2.88 30.22 -34.72
N GLN A 326 -3.94 29.65 -34.15
CA GLN A 326 -5.29 30.21 -34.22
C GLN A 326 -5.37 31.59 -33.54
N LEU A 327 -4.74 31.76 -32.38
CA LEU A 327 -4.69 33.03 -31.68
C LEU A 327 -3.96 34.11 -32.51
N GLN A 328 -2.84 33.75 -33.14
CA GLN A 328 -2.11 34.67 -34.03
C GLN A 328 -2.97 35.07 -35.24
N GLN A 329 -3.71 34.14 -35.85
CA GLN A 329 -4.64 34.45 -36.94
C GLN A 329 -5.76 35.39 -36.48
N ALA A 330 -6.35 35.15 -35.31
CA ALA A 330 -7.39 36.01 -34.75
C ALA A 330 -6.87 37.43 -34.46
N GLN A 331 -5.65 37.56 -33.93
CA GLN A 331 -4.99 38.85 -33.70
C GLN A 331 -4.75 39.61 -35.02
N GLN A 332 -4.30 38.92 -36.07
CA GLN A 332 -4.12 39.53 -37.40
C GLN A 332 -5.45 40.00 -37.99
N GLN A 333 -6.52 39.21 -37.86
CA GLN A 333 -7.86 39.59 -38.30
C GLN A 333 -8.40 40.82 -37.55
N MET A 334 -8.21 40.87 -36.23
CA MET A 334 -8.62 42.02 -35.42
C MET A 334 -7.85 43.30 -35.83
N MET A 335 -6.54 43.20 -36.02
CA MET A 335 -5.72 44.34 -36.46
C MET A 335 -6.17 44.85 -37.84
N PHE A 336 -6.45 43.92 -38.77
CA PHE A 336 -6.96 44.27 -40.09
C PHE A 336 -8.34 44.95 -40.01
N GLN A 337 -9.24 44.46 -39.14
CA GLN A 337 -10.54 45.07 -38.93
C GLN A 337 -10.43 46.48 -38.34
N GLN A 338 -9.54 46.70 -37.36
CA GLN A 338 -9.27 48.04 -36.83
C GLN A 338 -8.74 48.98 -37.92
N GLN A 339 -7.83 48.52 -38.78
CA GLN A 339 -7.34 49.34 -39.90
C GLN A 339 -8.46 49.73 -40.87
N GLN A 340 -9.37 48.79 -41.18
CA GLN A 340 -10.53 49.10 -42.02
C GLN A 340 -11.46 50.10 -41.36
N GLN A 341 -11.74 49.96 -40.07
CA GLN A 341 -12.57 50.91 -39.32
C GLN A 341 -11.93 52.30 -39.29
N HIS A 342 -10.63 52.39 -38.99
CA HIS A 342 -9.90 53.65 -39.00
C HIS A 342 -9.93 54.31 -40.38
N HIS A 343 -9.75 53.54 -41.45
CA HIS A 343 -9.86 54.04 -42.82
C HIS A 343 -11.26 54.57 -43.14
N GLN A 344 -12.32 53.88 -42.72
CA GLN A 344 -13.71 54.33 -42.90
C GLN A 344 -14.00 55.63 -42.14
N VAL A 345 -13.50 55.78 -40.90
CA VAL A 345 -13.64 57.02 -40.11
C VAL A 345 -12.91 58.17 -40.79
N MET A 346 -11.70 57.95 -41.29
CA MET A 346 -10.92 58.97 -42.01
C MET A 346 -11.60 59.42 -43.31
N GLN A 347 -12.30 58.53 -44.02
CA GLN A 347 -13.08 58.91 -45.20
C GLN A 347 -14.33 59.74 -44.85
N ARG A 348 -15.01 59.46 -43.72
CA ARG A 348 -16.18 60.21 -43.25
C ARG A 348 -15.85 61.63 -42.78
N ASN A 349 -14.65 61.88 -42.26
CA ASN A 349 -14.25 63.17 -41.69
C ASN A 349 -13.61 64.14 -42.70
N THR A 350 -13.85 63.97 -44.00
CA THR A 350 -13.46 64.98 -45.00
C THR A 350 -14.45 66.15 -44.98
N PRO A 351 -14.03 67.38 -44.63
CA PRO A 351 -14.97 68.46 -44.36
C PRO A 351 -15.50 69.05 -45.68
N THR A 352 -16.79 68.87 -45.95
CA THR A 352 -17.49 69.58 -47.05
C THR A 352 -18.20 70.86 -46.59
N ASN A 353 -17.93 71.39 -45.40
CA ASN A 353 -18.39 72.75 -45.02
C ASN A 353 -17.60 73.35 -43.85
N PRO A 354 -17.42 74.69 -43.80
CA PRO A 354 -16.73 75.37 -42.71
C PRO A 354 -17.59 75.37 -41.43
N PRO A 355 -16.96 75.34 -40.23
CA PRO A 355 -17.67 75.01 -39.00
C PRO A 355 -18.44 76.21 -38.41
N ALA A 356 -19.66 75.93 -37.99
CA ALA A 356 -20.43 76.76 -37.09
C ALA A 356 -19.94 76.58 -35.64
N ASP A 357 -19.86 77.71 -34.93
CA ASP A 357 -19.65 77.92 -33.49
C ASP A 357 -18.72 76.92 -32.74
N PRO A 358 -17.49 77.34 -32.37
CA PRO A 358 -16.50 76.48 -31.70
C PRO A 358 -16.95 75.93 -30.34
N ASN A 359 -17.95 76.53 -29.68
CA ASN A 359 -18.44 76.04 -28.39
C ASN A 359 -19.41 74.85 -28.54
N GLN A 360 -20.21 74.79 -29.61
CA GLN A 360 -21.08 73.64 -29.88
C GLN A 360 -20.28 72.42 -30.34
N SER A 361 -19.27 72.62 -31.21
CA SER A 361 -18.39 71.51 -31.65
C SER A 361 -17.61 70.89 -30.50
N ARG A 362 -17.18 71.69 -29.51
CA ARG A 362 -16.43 71.19 -28.35
C ARG A 362 -17.31 70.40 -27.38
N LEU A 363 -18.57 70.80 -27.20
CA LEU A 363 -19.54 70.08 -26.38
C LEU A 363 -19.94 68.74 -27.04
N ALA A 364 -20.15 68.75 -28.37
CA ALA A 364 -20.46 67.55 -29.14
C ALA A 364 -19.31 66.53 -29.09
N MET A 365 -18.07 66.96 -29.30
CA MET A 365 -16.90 66.07 -29.19
C MET A 365 -16.73 65.48 -27.78
N LEU A 366 -16.99 66.26 -26.73
CA LEU A 366 -16.92 65.76 -25.35
C LEU A 366 -18.04 64.76 -25.04
N GLN A 367 -19.24 64.96 -25.58
CA GLN A 367 -20.35 64.01 -25.43
C GLN A 367 -20.09 62.71 -26.19
N GLU A 368 -19.54 62.79 -27.40
CA GLU A 368 -19.20 61.62 -28.21
C GLU A 368 -18.06 60.81 -27.56
N ALA A 369 -17.01 61.48 -27.09
CA ALA A 369 -15.93 60.83 -26.34
C ALA A 369 -16.44 60.16 -25.04
N ALA A 370 -17.39 60.78 -24.34
CA ALA A 370 -17.99 60.18 -23.14
C ALA A 370 -18.82 58.93 -23.47
N GLN A 371 -19.53 58.92 -24.60
CA GLN A 371 -20.28 57.75 -25.06
C GLN A 371 -19.35 56.61 -25.48
N GLU A 372 -18.23 56.93 -26.14
CA GLU A 372 -17.23 55.96 -26.56
C GLU A 372 -16.53 55.29 -25.36
N VAL A 373 -16.15 56.08 -24.34
CA VAL A 373 -15.62 55.54 -23.08
C VAL A 373 -16.63 54.62 -22.41
N HIS A 374 -17.91 55.03 -22.35
CA HIS A 374 -18.95 54.20 -21.73
C HIS A 374 -19.19 52.88 -22.47
N HIS A 375 -19.11 52.91 -23.81
CA HIS A 375 -19.21 51.71 -24.64
C HIS A 375 -18.03 50.75 -24.42
N LEU A 376 -16.80 51.29 -24.36
CA LEU A 376 -15.59 50.50 -24.11
C LEU A 376 -15.58 49.89 -22.71
N THR A 377 -16.06 50.60 -21.69
CA THR A 377 -16.22 50.06 -20.33
C THR A 377 -17.18 48.87 -20.32
N ARG A 378 -18.32 48.99 -21.03
CA ARG A 378 -19.31 47.91 -21.11
C ARG A 378 -18.77 46.67 -21.84
N GLN A 379 -18.02 46.87 -22.92
CA GLN A 379 -17.37 45.75 -23.62
C GLN A 379 -16.31 45.05 -22.75
N LEU A 380 -15.59 45.80 -21.91
CA LEU A 380 -14.64 45.23 -20.96
C LEU A 380 -15.34 44.42 -19.86
N GLU A 381 -16.47 44.91 -19.34
CA GLU A 381 -17.29 44.18 -18.36
C GLU A 381 -17.85 42.88 -18.93
N GLU A 382 -18.35 42.91 -20.18
CA GLU A 382 -18.85 41.73 -20.88
C GLU A 382 -17.74 40.71 -21.17
N ALA A 383 -16.56 41.16 -21.63
CA ALA A 383 -15.41 40.28 -21.84
C ALA A 383 -14.91 39.64 -20.52
N THR A 384 -14.96 40.38 -19.43
CA THR A 384 -14.58 39.89 -18.08
C THR A 384 -15.59 38.86 -17.56
N ALA A 385 -16.89 39.03 -17.86
CA ALA A 385 -17.94 38.07 -17.51
C ALA A 385 -17.86 36.75 -18.30
N VAL A 386 -17.40 36.80 -19.57
CA VAL A 386 -17.18 35.58 -20.38
C VAL A 386 -15.97 34.78 -19.86
N LEU A 387 -14.92 35.45 -19.36
CA LEU A 387 -13.75 34.78 -18.79
C LEU A 387 -14.05 34.12 -17.42
N SER A 388 -14.94 34.70 -16.60
CA SER A 388 -15.30 34.11 -15.30
C SER A 388 -16.18 32.86 -15.43
N THR A 389 -16.99 32.77 -16.48
CA THR A 389 -17.86 31.61 -16.76
C THR A 389 -17.10 30.45 -17.41
N GLN A 390 -16.02 30.71 -18.15
CA GLN A 390 -15.13 29.66 -18.68
C GLN A 390 -14.16 29.09 -17.64
N GLY A 391 -13.86 29.83 -16.56
CA GLY A 391 -13.03 29.35 -15.45
C GLY A 391 -13.70 28.32 -14.52
N GLN A 392 -15.03 28.20 -14.56
CA GLN A 392 -15.78 27.23 -13.73
C GLN A 392 -16.01 25.87 -14.41
N GLY A 393 -15.66 25.73 -15.70
CA GLY A 393 -15.82 24.49 -16.47
C GLY A 393 -14.61 23.54 -16.44
N LEU A 394 -13.49 23.92 -15.82
CA LEU A 394 -12.25 23.12 -15.80
C LEU A 394 -11.89 22.55 -14.42
N SER A 395 -12.73 22.71 -13.38
CA SER A 395 -12.46 22.20 -12.03
C SER A 395 -13.09 20.83 -11.72
N GLN A 396 -13.66 20.14 -12.70
CA GLN A 396 -14.12 18.75 -12.54
C GLN A 396 -13.62 17.85 -13.66
N SER A 397 -12.32 17.56 -13.65
CA SER A 397 -11.85 16.25 -14.10
C SER A 397 -10.78 15.76 -13.12
N SER A 398 -11.16 14.73 -12.37
CA SER A 398 -10.30 14.04 -11.43
C SER A 398 -9.29 13.20 -12.19
N MET A 399 -8.00 13.46 -12.01
CA MET A 399 -6.94 12.46 -12.14
C MET A 399 -5.98 12.58 -10.94
N PRO A 400 -5.43 11.46 -10.46
CA PRO A 400 -4.85 11.35 -9.13
C PRO A 400 -3.44 11.96 -9.05
N ALA A 401 -3.21 12.70 -7.97
CA ALA A 401 -1.88 13.10 -7.55
C ALA A 401 -1.07 11.88 -7.10
N ALA A 402 -0.17 11.40 -7.97
CA ALA A 402 0.98 10.62 -7.55
C ALA A 402 2.15 11.59 -7.38
N MET A 403 2.59 11.75 -6.14
CA MET A 403 3.78 12.52 -5.82
C MET A 403 5.02 11.83 -6.39
N CYS A 404 5.69 12.48 -7.32
CA CYS A 404 7.12 12.32 -7.53
C CYS A 404 7.77 13.63 -7.06
N GLY A 405 8.63 13.55 -6.05
CA GLY A 405 9.32 14.70 -5.49
C GLY A 405 10.22 15.37 -6.53
N GLN A 406 10.10 16.68 -6.64
CA GLN A 406 11.14 17.54 -7.21
C GLN A 406 11.62 18.46 -6.10
N GLN A 407 12.80 18.12 -5.58
CA GLN A 407 13.68 19.08 -4.94
C GLN A 407 14.12 20.07 -6.03
N ALA A 408 13.76 21.33 -5.86
CA ALA A 408 14.34 22.42 -6.63
C ALA A 408 15.78 22.62 -6.17
N PHE A 409 16.74 22.41 -7.07
CA PHE A 409 18.11 22.88 -6.90
C PHE A 409 18.16 24.35 -7.27
N ASP A 410 18.32 25.19 -6.25
CA ASP A 410 18.60 26.60 -6.41
C ASP A 410 20.07 26.80 -6.78
N SER A 411 20.33 27.61 -7.81
CA SER A 411 21.64 27.84 -8.39
C SER A 411 22.29 29.06 -7.76
N ALA A 412 22.99 28.92 -6.63
CA ALA A 412 24.11 29.79 -6.22
C ALA A 412 24.64 29.40 -4.83
N GLN A 413 25.76 28.66 -4.79
CA GLN A 413 26.92 28.88 -3.91
C GLN A 413 27.80 27.61 -3.93
N MET A 414 28.96 27.72 -4.57
CA MET A 414 30.06 26.76 -4.45
C MET A 414 30.68 26.86 -3.06
N PRO A 415 31.21 25.74 -2.53
CA PRO A 415 32.63 25.73 -2.24
C PRO A 415 33.34 24.53 -2.88
N ALA A 416 34.56 24.81 -3.32
CA ALA A 416 35.48 23.87 -3.94
C ALA A 416 36.05 22.84 -2.94
N MET A 417 36.59 21.77 -3.53
CA MET A 417 37.43 20.69 -2.98
C MET A 417 36.67 19.38 -2.70
N GLY A 418 37.12 18.20 -3.14
CA GLY A 418 38.40 17.82 -3.73
C GLY A 418 38.28 16.51 -4.50
N MET A 419 38.97 16.43 -5.63
CA MET A 419 39.14 15.18 -6.38
C MET A 419 40.27 14.37 -5.75
N SER A 420 39.95 13.14 -5.37
CA SER A 420 40.95 12.11 -5.09
C SER A 420 41.69 11.76 -6.39
N ARG A 421 43.02 11.86 -6.39
CA ARG A 421 43.87 11.15 -7.35
C ARG A 421 44.66 10.08 -6.61
N MET A 422 44.62 8.90 -7.21
CA MET A 422 45.49 7.77 -6.91
C MET A 422 46.96 8.12 -7.12
N GLY A 423 47.81 7.54 -6.26
CA GLY A 423 49.06 6.93 -6.68
C GLY A 423 50.35 7.73 -6.45
N GLY A 424 51.20 7.19 -5.56
CA GLY A 424 52.61 7.01 -5.90
C GLY A 424 53.64 7.86 -5.16
N THR A 425 54.44 7.13 -4.35
CA THR A 425 55.90 7.26 -4.17
C THR A 425 56.50 8.41 -3.35
N ASP A 426 57.10 7.96 -2.23
CA ASP A 426 58.48 8.19 -1.79
C ASP A 426 58.94 9.49 -1.11
N ALA A 427 59.59 9.22 0.03
CA ALA A 427 60.86 9.75 0.52
C ALA A 427 60.90 11.10 1.28
N SER A 428 61.17 10.94 2.58
CA SER A 428 62.31 11.53 3.31
C SER A 428 62.48 13.05 3.35
N SER A 429 62.22 13.65 4.52
CA SER A 429 63.04 14.68 5.22
C SER A 429 62.25 15.12 6.47
N ARG A 430 62.58 14.71 7.71
CA ARG A 430 63.68 15.13 8.61
C ARG A 430 64.04 16.62 8.51
N LEU A 431 63.64 17.40 9.52
CA LEU A 431 64.30 18.57 10.16
C LEU A 431 63.43 18.93 11.40
N LEU A 432 63.79 18.53 12.63
CA LEU A 432 64.63 19.24 13.63
C LEU A 432 64.11 20.66 13.97
N VAL A 433 63.54 20.84 15.19
CA VAL A 433 64.14 21.56 16.37
C VAL A 433 63.68 23.04 16.35
N GLU A 434 63.07 23.61 17.39
CA GLU A 434 63.62 23.89 18.72
C GLU A 434 62.57 23.97 19.85
N ALA A 435 63.07 23.68 21.05
CA ALA A 435 62.42 23.89 22.34
C ALA A 435 62.89 25.22 22.98
N SER A 436 62.00 25.86 23.75
CA SER A 436 62.31 26.76 24.86
C SER A 436 61.00 27.05 25.61
N GLY A 437 60.88 27.02 26.94
CA GLY A 437 61.82 26.69 28.01
C GLY A 437 61.11 26.67 29.38
N GLN A 438 61.78 26.00 30.33
CA GLN A 438 61.91 26.24 31.79
C GLN A 438 60.65 26.39 32.66
N ALA A 439 60.50 25.73 33.81
CA ALA A 439 61.43 24.96 34.66
C ALA A 439 60.66 23.86 35.43
#